data_AF-A0A1I0KYK0-F1
#
_entry.id   AF-A0A1I0KYK0-F1
#
_cell.length_a   1.000
_cell.length_b   1.000
_cell.length_c   1.000
_cell.angle_alpha   90.00
_cell.angle_beta   90.00
_cell.angle_gamma   90.00
#
_symmetry.space_group_name_H-M   'P 1'
#
loop_
_entity.id
_entity.type
_entity.pdbx_description
1 polymer ?
#
loop_
_entity_poly.entity_id
_entity_poly.type
_entity_poly.pdbx_seq_one_letter_code
_entity_poly.pdbx_strand_id
1 'polypeptide(L)'
;MRHTSIGRTGAVLAGVVTLTASAVTGVVMASAAAAAPAPGAYTLVNDASGLCLTVPGASSSDGVQLTQSGCGGSGQVWNLAAGGSGYTVKAAHSGKCAGVEGASTSAGKAVQQESCTGGSSQTWTVTESGGTVRIANANGGKCLNTKDNSTSSGALVQVNSCDSVATKQWRLAPTSGGTTGPTPTTTPTTPPPGGGTPNGLVGWATQGGGTTGGGGTSPTTVTSSSALTSALSASGAGVIRVSGTISCSGMLKVGSNKTIIGNSGAVISGCGLNISQASNVIVRNLTFRNWNDDAINVQYSTRVWIDHNSFSNGYDGAVDVKRASDYVTISWNRVSSHDKTMLLGHDDGNGSEDRGHLRVTYHHNWFDGTNQRHPRVRFGNPVHVYNNFYGNIGSYGVASTQEAGVLVEGNYFENTDDPYHRGEGDSGPGNLVARNNCFVNSGSGQAGGSVASIPYSYTLDTPCNVKSIVTAGAGAGRISV
;
A
#
# COMPACT_ATOMS: atom_id res chain seq x y z
N MET A 1 99.99 -8.46 19.36
CA MET A 1 99.05 -9.10 18.41
C MET A 1 97.80 -9.51 19.16
N ARG A 2 96.63 -9.06 18.68
CA ARG A 2 95.25 -9.57 18.89
C ARG A 2 94.65 -9.76 20.31
N HIS A 3 93.41 -9.25 20.41
CA HIS A 3 92.27 -9.60 21.31
C HIS A 3 92.46 -9.28 22.81
N THR A 4 91.46 -8.82 23.58
CA THR A 4 90.03 -9.18 23.63
C THR A 4 89.27 -8.13 24.49
N SER A 5 87.99 -7.87 24.24
CA SER A 5 87.12 -7.03 25.09
C SER A 5 86.14 -7.86 25.94
N ILE A 6 86.00 -7.51 27.22
CA ILE A 6 84.89 -7.79 28.18
C ILE A 6 85.05 -6.67 29.23
N GLY A 7 84.08 -5.90 29.75
CA GLY A 7 82.63 -5.98 29.83
C GLY A 7 82.23 -5.54 31.24
N ARG A 8 81.26 -4.62 31.39
CA ARG A 8 80.28 -4.49 32.50
C ARG A 8 79.61 -3.11 32.48
N THR A 9 78.29 -3.09 32.25
CA THR A 9 77.40 -1.96 32.48
C THR A 9 76.37 -2.32 33.54
N GLY A 10 76.09 -1.36 34.42
CA GLY A 10 75.25 -1.48 35.61
C GLY A 10 73.75 -1.35 35.36
N ALA A 11 73.01 -1.74 36.39
CA ALA A 11 71.54 -1.79 36.47
C ALA A 11 70.90 -0.43 36.76
N VAL A 12 69.67 -0.21 36.28
CA VAL A 12 68.74 0.84 36.73
C VAL A 12 67.34 0.25 36.89
N LEU A 13 66.68 0.61 37.99
CA LEU A 13 65.35 0.14 38.44
C LEU A 13 64.18 0.64 37.56
N ALA A 14 63.15 -0.20 37.45
CA ALA A 14 61.88 0.05 36.79
C ALA A 14 60.84 0.70 37.73
N GLY A 15 60.11 1.70 37.23
CA GLY A 15 58.86 2.20 37.80
C GLY A 15 57.75 2.10 36.75
N VAL A 16 56.70 1.32 37.04
CA VAL A 16 55.56 1.08 36.14
C VAL A 16 54.41 2.02 36.52
N VAL A 17 53.99 2.86 35.57
CA VAL A 17 52.77 3.68 35.64
C VAL A 17 51.68 2.97 34.85
N THR A 18 50.63 2.50 35.52
CA THR A 18 49.44 1.90 34.91
C THR A 18 48.46 2.97 34.44
N LEU A 19 48.32 3.13 33.12
CA LEU A 19 47.22 3.85 32.46
C LEU A 19 46.03 2.90 32.27
N THR A 20 44.87 3.23 32.86
CA THR A 20 43.60 2.55 32.59
C THR A 20 42.93 3.17 31.36
N ALA A 21 42.97 2.45 30.23
CA ALA A 21 42.22 2.79 29.02
C ALA A 21 40.79 2.22 29.13
N SER A 22 39.78 3.09 29.20
CA SER A 22 38.38 2.71 29.09
C SER A 22 38.08 2.34 27.63
N ALA A 23 37.80 1.06 27.37
CA ALA A 23 37.38 0.59 26.06
C ALA A 23 35.95 1.06 25.76
N VAL A 24 35.78 1.88 24.73
CA VAL A 24 34.48 2.17 24.13
C VAL A 24 34.15 1.01 23.21
N THR A 25 33.26 0.11 23.64
CA THR A 25 32.75 -0.99 22.81
C THR A 25 31.82 -0.40 21.75
N GLY A 26 32.34 -0.15 20.56
CA GLY A 26 31.52 0.19 19.39
C GLY A 26 30.64 -1.00 19.02
N VAL A 27 29.34 -0.87 19.18
CA VAL A 27 28.38 -1.83 18.64
C VAL A 27 28.38 -1.64 17.12
N VAL A 28 29.06 -2.54 16.40
CA VAL A 28 28.83 -2.74 14.98
C VAL A 28 27.41 -3.27 14.82
N MET A 29 26.48 -2.39 14.46
CA MET A 29 25.16 -2.79 13.99
C MET A 29 25.38 -3.53 12.66
N ALA A 30 25.32 -4.86 12.70
CA ALA A 30 25.24 -5.65 11.48
C ALA A 30 23.99 -5.18 10.71
N SER A 31 24.19 -4.64 9.50
CA SER A 31 23.08 -4.38 8.59
C SER A 31 22.35 -5.69 8.32
N ALA A 32 21.05 -5.71 8.56
CA ALA A 32 20.21 -6.84 8.17
C ALA A 32 20.45 -7.11 6.69
N ALA A 33 20.88 -8.33 6.35
CA ALA A 33 20.96 -8.77 4.97
C ALA A 33 19.57 -8.59 4.36
N ALA A 34 19.49 -7.81 3.29
CA ALA A 34 18.22 -7.49 2.67
C ALA A 34 17.57 -8.78 2.16
N ALA A 35 16.32 -9.01 2.53
CA ALA A 35 15.63 -10.26 2.24
C ALA A 35 15.54 -10.47 0.73
N ALA A 36 15.95 -11.65 0.25
CA ALA A 36 15.81 -12.00 -1.15
C ALA A 36 14.31 -12.02 -1.55
N PRO A 37 13.95 -11.61 -2.78
CA PRO A 37 12.56 -11.54 -3.19
C PRO A 37 11.91 -12.92 -3.14
N ALA A 38 10.66 -13.02 -2.67
CA ALA A 38 9.96 -14.29 -2.69
C ALA A 38 9.84 -14.82 -4.15
N PRO A 39 9.89 -16.15 -4.37
CA PRO A 39 9.44 -16.72 -5.63
C PRO A 39 7.98 -16.31 -5.90
N GLY A 40 7.65 -16.02 -7.16
CA GLY A 40 6.33 -15.52 -7.52
C GLY A 40 6.31 -14.90 -8.91
N ALA A 41 5.13 -14.49 -9.36
CA ALA A 41 4.99 -13.77 -10.63
C ALA A 41 5.16 -12.27 -10.39
N TYR A 42 5.93 -11.60 -11.25
CA TYR A 42 6.28 -10.19 -11.14
C TYR A 42 6.29 -9.49 -12.51
N THR A 43 6.00 -8.21 -12.50
CA THR A 43 6.42 -7.27 -13.53
C THR A 43 7.71 -6.59 -13.08
N LEU A 44 8.75 -6.59 -13.93
CA LEU A 44 10.02 -5.93 -13.63
C LEU A 44 10.00 -4.52 -14.23
N VAL A 45 9.96 -3.50 -13.37
CA VAL A 45 9.88 -2.08 -13.78
C VAL A 45 11.26 -1.44 -13.71
N ASN A 46 11.73 -0.84 -14.80
CA ASN A 46 13.00 -0.13 -14.81
C ASN A 46 12.89 1.16 -13.99
N ASP A 47 13.88 1.44 -13.16
CA ASP A 47 13.82 2.57 -12.23
C ASP A 47 13.93 3.93 -12.93
N ALA A 48 14.75 4.04 -13.99
CA ALA A 48 14.93 5.29 -14.72
C ALA A 48 13.75 5.65 -15.63
N SER A 49 13.15 4.66 -16.30
CA SER A 49 12.11 4.91 -17.32
C SER A 49 10.68 4.69 -16.82
N GLY A 50 10.49 3.94 -15.73
CA GLY A 50 9.18 3.46 -15.29
C GLY A 50 8.54 2.44 -16.24
N LEU A 51 9.25 1.97 -17.27
CA LEU A 51 8.78 0.99 -18.25
C LEU A 51 9.09 -0.44 -17.80
N CYS A 52 8.35 -1.40 -18.36
CA CYS A 52 8.38 -2.79 -17.92
C CYS A 52 9.20 -3.69 -18.84
N LEU A 53 9.96 -4.63 -18.27
CA LEU A 53 10.65 -5.68 -19.01
C LEU A 53 9.63 -6.50 -19.80
N THR A 54 9.80 -6.52 -21.11
CA THR A 54 8.81 -7.00 -22.07
C THR A 54 9.42 -8.03 -23.00
N VAL A 55 8.70 -9.14 -23.23
CA VAL A 55 8.86 -9.95 -24.42
C VAL A 55 8.10 -9.27 -25.57
N PRO A 56 8.78 -8.73 -26.60
CA PRO A 56 8.12 -8.05 -27.71
C PRO A 56 6.99 -8.88 -28.32
N GLY A 57 5.80 -8.27 -28.44
CA GLY A 57 4.61 -8.91 -29.00
C GLY A 57 4.11 -10.13 -28.23
N ALA A 58 4.55 -10.35 -26.98
CA ALA A 58 4.29 -11.58 -26.22
C ALA A 58 4.62 -12.86 -27.02
N SER A 59 5.70 -12.81 -27.82
CA SER A 59 6.15 -13.95 -28.62
C SER A 59 6.40 -15.19 -27.77
N SER A 60 6.19 -16.38 -28.34
CA SER A 60 6.53 -17.68 -27.76
C SER A 60 7.81 -18.30 -28.36
N SER A 61 8.51 -17.59 -29.24
CA SER A 61 9.73 -18.08 -29.92
C SER A 61 10.99 -17.93 -29.05
N ASP A 62 11.95 -18.84 -29.21
CA ASP A 62 13.30 -18.68 -28.65
C ASP A 62 14.06 -17.57 -29.40
N GLY A 63 15.04 -16.96 -28.73
CA GLY A 63 15.93 -15.97 -29.34
C GLY A 63 15.34 -14.56 -29.46
N VAL A 64 14.13 -14.34 -28.92
CA VAL A 64 13.53 -12.99 -28.92
C VAL A 64 14.20 -12.16 -27.84
N GLN A 65 15.00 -11.17 -28.26
CA GLN A 65 15.61 -10.21 -27.36
C GLN A 65 14.52 -9.41 -26.62
N LEU A 66 14.70 -9.26 -25.30
CA LEU A 66 13.78 -8.53 -24.45
C LEU A 66 13.91 -7.02 -24.66
N THR A 67 12.82 -6.29 -24.47
CA THR A 67 12.78 -4.83 -24.51
C THR A 67 12.19 -4.26 -23.23
N GLN A 68 12.18 -2.93 -23.09
CA GLN A 68 11.25 -2.25 -22.19
C GLN A 68 10.08 -1.63 -22.96
N SER A 69 8.88 -1.59 -22.39
CA SER A 69 7.74 -0.87 -22.97
C SER A 69 6.70 -0.48 -21.90
N GLY A 70 5.63 0.22 -22.31
CA GLY A 70 4.55 0.60 -21.40
C GLY A 70 3.96 -0.60 -20.66
N CYS A 71 3.75 -0.46 -19.35
CA CYS A 71 3.37 -1.57 -18.48
C CYS A 71 1.90 -2.00 -18.67
N GLY A 72 1.62 -3.30 -18.46
CA GLY A 72 0.27 -3.89 -18.54
C GLY A 72 0.08 -4.91 -19.68
N GLY A 73 1.13 -5.22 -20.44
CA GLY A 73 1.09 -6.21 -21.53
C GLY A 73 1.26 -7.65 -21.04
N SER A 74 0.67 -8.62 -21.76
CA SER A 74 0.77 -10.06 -21.45
C SER A 74 2.20 -10.61 -21.47
N GLY A 75 3.09 -10.02 -22.27
CA GLY A 75 4.51 -10.36 -22.35
C GLY A 75 5.38 -9.76 -21.24
N GLN A 76 4.80 -9.21 -20.17
CA GLN A 76 5.52 -8.49 -19.10
C GLN A 76 5.40 -9.15 -17.73
N VAL A 77 4.78 -10.32 -17.68
CA VAL A 77 4.64 -11.12 -16.46
C VAL A 77 5.77 -12.15 -16.41
N TRP A 78 6.56 -12.11 -15.35
CA TRP A 78 7.75 -12.93 -15.14
C TRP A 78 7.64 -13.72 -13.83
N ASN A 79 7.54 -15.04 -13.95
CA ASN A 79 7.59 -15.99 -12.85
C ASN A 79 9.05 -16.15 -12.38
N LEU A 80 9.36 -15.59 -11.23
CA LEU A 80 10.60 -15.83 -10.50
C LEU A 80 10.47 -17.12 -9.71
N ALA A 81 11.32 -18.10 -10.02
CA ALA A 81 11.44 -19.33 -9.25
C ALA A 81 12.87 -19.48 -8.72
N ALA A 82 13.01 -19.63 -7.40
CA ALA A 82 14.31 -19.88 -6.78
C ALA A 82 14.85 -21.25 -7.22
N GLY A 83 16.12 -21.33 -7.56
CA GLY A 83 16.81 -22.55 -7.96
C GLY A 83 18.33 -22.40 -7.85
N GLY A 84 19.00 -23.36 -7.20
CA GLY A 84 20.45 -23.26 -6.93
C GLY A 84 20.79 -22.03 -6.09
N SER A 85 21.75 -21.22 -6.55
CA SER A 85 22.20 -19.98 -5.86
C SER A 85 21.48 -18.70 -6.32
N GLY A 86 20.38 -18.79 -7.09
CA GLY A 86 19.68 -17.62 -7.63
C GLY A 86 18.24 -17.91 -8.10
N TYR A 87 17.76 -17.11 -9.04
CA TYR A 87 16.40 -17.16 -9.59
C TYR A 87 16.42 -17.50 -11.07
N THR A 88 15.49 -18.34 -11.50
CA THR A 88 15.05 -18.36 -12.90
C THR A 88 13.98 -17.29 -13.09
N VAL A 89 14.04 -16.56 -14.20
CA VAL A 89 13.08 -15.49 -14.54
C VAL A 89 12.32 -15.94 -15.79
N LYS A 90 11.14 -16.52 -15.60
CA LYS A 90 10.38 -17.21 -16.65
C LYS A 90 9.19 -16.38 -17.11
N ALA A 91 9.10 -16.04 -18.39
CA ALA A 91 7.95 -15.35 -18.94
C ALA A 91 6.68 -16.20 -18.76
N ALA A 92 5.64 -15.64 -18.13
CA ALA A 92 4.45 -16.41 -17.76
C ALA A 92 3.63 -16.85 -18.98
N HIS A 93 3.58 -16.04 -20.04
CA HIS A 93 2.79 -16.35 -21.24
C HIS A 93 3.42 -17.43 -22.13
N SER A 94 4.76 -17.48 -22.23
CA SER A 94 5.47 -18.44 -23.09
C SER A 94 6.06 -19.62 -22.34
N GLY A 95 6.24 -19.48 -21.02
CA GLY A 95 6.92 -20.46 -20.19
C GLY A 95 8.44 -20.53 -20.41
N LYS A 96 9.04 -19.56 -21.10
CA LYS A 96 10.47 -19.51 -21.45
C LYS A 96 11.27 -18.65 -20.48
N CYS A 97 12.56 -18.93 -20.36
CA CYS A 97 13.44 -18.27 -19.41
C CYS A 97 14.13 -17.07 -20.05
N ALA A 98 14.29 -15.98 -19.31
CA ALA A 98 15.22 -14.92 -19.66
C ALA A 98 16.65 -15.43 -19.48
N GLY A 99 17.44 -15.41 -20.55
CA GLY A 99 18.83 -15.86 -20.58
C GLY A 99 19.72 -14.93 -21.38
N VAL A 100 21.02 -14.97 -21.09
CA VAL A 100 22.01 -14.25 -21.89
C VAL A 100 22.32 -15.02 -23.16
N GLU A 101 22.17 -14.36 -24.31
CA GLU A 101 22.39 -14.94 -25.63
C GLU A 101 23.73 -15.70 -25.71
N GLY A 102 23.67 -16.95 -26.16
CA GLY A 102 24.83 -17.82 -26.33
C GLY A 102 25.57 -18.14 -25.03
N ALA A 103 24.92 -17.98 -23.87
CA ALA A 103 25.54 -18.10 -22.55
C ALA A 103 26.79 -17.22 -22.36
N SER A 104 26.87 -16.08 -23.07
CA SER A 104 28.05 -15.23 -23.03
C SER A 104 28.25 -14.56 -21.66
N THR A 105 29.51 -14.31 -21.30
CA THR A 105 29.89 -13.56 -20.10
C THR A 105 30.29 -12.11 -20.40
N SER A 106 30.27 -11.71 -21.69
CA SER A 106 30.68 -10.38 -22.14
C SER A 106 29.61 -9.31 -21.84
N ALA A 107 30.05 -8.09 -21.52
CA ALA A 107 29.16 -6.94 -21.42
C ALA A 107 28.55 -6.57 -22.79
N GLY A 108 27.34 -6.03 -22.77
CA GLY A 108 26.58 -5.65 -23.96
C GLY A 108 25.83 -6.81 -24.63
N LYS A 109 25.87 -8.02 -24.06
CA LYS A 109 25.20 -9.18 -24.64
C LYS A 109 23.69 -9.15 -24.38
N ALA A 110 22.93 -9.54 -25.41
CA ALA A 110 21.49 -9.52 -25.38
C ALA A 110 20.94 -10.43 -24.27
N VAL A 111 19.87 -9.97 -23.62
CA VAL A 111 19.02 -10.85 -22.83
C VAL A 111 17.81 -11.20 -23.67
N GLN A 112 17.55 -12.47 -23.85
CA GLN A 112 16.49 -13.01 -24.69
C GLN A 112 15.64 -14.00 -23.92
N GLN A 113 14.41 -14.24 -24.37
CA GLN A 113 13.73 -15.46 -23.93
C GLN A 113 14.26 -16.67 -24.70
N GLU A 114 14.43 -17.78 -24.01
CA GLU A 114 14.88 -19.05 -24.56
C GLU A 114 14.36 -20.22 -23.73
N SER A 115 14.37 -21.42 -24.31
CA SER A 115 14.00 -22.65 -23.61
C SER A 115 14.78 -22.80 -22.30
N CYS A 116 14.06 -23.07 -21.20
CA CYS A 116 14.65 -23.19 -19.88
C CYS A 116 15.54 -24.44 -19.79
N THR A 117 16.85 -24.25 -19.64
CA THR A 117 17.86 -25.31 -19.49
C THR A 117 18.33 -25.46 -18.04
N GLY A 118 18.09 -24.46 -17.19
CA GLY A 118 18.64 -24.39 -15.83
C GLY A 118 20.13 -24.01 -15.77
N GLY A 119 20.72 -23.62 -16.90
CA GLY A 119 22.11 -23.16 -16.95
C GLY A 119 22.34 -21.83 -16.20
N SER A 120 23.59 -21.56 -15.84
CA SER A 120 23.99 -20.31 -15.16
C SER A 120 23.69 -19.05 -15.98
N SER A 121 23.62 -19.17 -17.31
CA SER A 121 23.22 -18.08 -18.22
C SER A 121 21.75 -17.68 -18.10
N GLN A 122 20.91 -18.52 -17.48
CA GLN A 122 19.47 -18.29 -17.23
C GLN A 122 19.16 -18.12 -15.74
N THR A 123 20.20 -18.09 -14.91
CA THR A 123 20.08 -17.93 -13.46
C THR A 123 20.51 -16.52 -13.09
N TRP A 124 19.74 -15.87 -12.22
CA TRP A 124 19.87 -14.47 -11.87
C TRP A 124 19.92 -14.28 -10.35
N THR A 125 20.93 -13.59 -9.85
CA THR A 125 20.99 -13.12 -8.46
C THR A 125 20.27 -11.78 -8.36
N VAL A 126 19.31 -11.68 -7.44
CA VAL A 126 18.58 -10.43 -7.18
C VAL A 126 19.05 -9.85 -5.86
N THR A 127 19.63 -8.66 -5.89
CA THR A 127 20.22 -7.99 -4.72
C THR A 127 19.61 -6.61 -4.53
N GLU A 128 19.12 -6.33 -3.32
CA GLU A 128 18.61 -5.02 -2.93
C GLU A 128 19.67 -3.92 -3.05
N SER A 129 19.23 -2.75 -3.50
CA SER A 129 20.06 -1.59 -3.80
C SER A 129 19.23 -0.31 -3.64
N GLY A 130 19.16 0.21 -2.41
CA GLY A 130 18.57 1.53 -2.13
C GLY A 130 17.08 1.67 -2.46
N GLY A 131 16.27 0.63 -2.20
CA GLY A 131 14.83 0.63 -2.49
C GLY A 131 14.47 0.10 -3.90
N THR A 132 15.46 -0.33 -4.65
CA THR A 132 15.34 -1.06 -5.93
C THR A 132 16.19 -2.34 -5.86
N VAL A 133 16.24 -3.12 -6.93
CA VAL A 133 17.13 -4.27 -7.05
C VAL A 133 18.09 -4.16 -8.21
N ARG A 134 19.21 -4.88 -8.09
CA ARG A 134 20.08 -5.28 -9.19
C ARG A 134 19.85 -6.75 -9.50
N ILE A 135 19.73 -7.07 -10.78
CA ILE A 135 19.48 -8.44 -11.26
C ILE A 135 20.71 -8.88 -12.05
N ALA A 136 21.60 -9.64 -11.40
CA ALA A 136 22.90 -10.05 -11.95
C ALA A 136 22.85 -11.48 -12.49
N ASN A 137 23.33 -11.70 -13.70
CA ASN A 137 23.43 -13.04 -14.27
C ASN A 137 24.51 -13.87 -13.55
N ALA A 138 24.18 -15.11 -13.19
CA ALA A 138 25.07 -15.99 -12.43
C ALA A 138 26.30 -16.46 -13.21
N ASN A 139 26.28 -16.44 -14.55
CA ASN A 139 27.42 -16.86 -15.38
C ASN A 139 28.50 -15.77 -15.49
N GLY A 140 28.11 -14.52 -15.74
CA GLY A 140 29.03 -13.40 -16.01
C GLY A 140 29.13 -12.35 -14.91
N GLY A 141 28.27 -12.41 -13.88
CA GLY A 141 28.17 -11.42 -12.80
C GLY A 141 27.77 -10.02 -13.30
N LYS A 142 27.13 -9.93 -14.47
CA LYS A 142 26.71 -8.67 -15.11
C LYS A 142 25.21 -8.45 -14.93
N CYS A 143 24.80 -7.20 -14.79
CA CYS A 143 23.44 -6.82 -14.43
C CYS A 143 22.56 -6.54 -15.65
N LEU A 144 21.29 -6.93 -15.53
CA LEU A 144 20.21 -6.60 -16.47
C LEU A 144 20.06 -5.08 -16.60
N ASN A 145 20.15 -4.54 -17.81
CA ASN A 145 19.99 -3.11 -18.09
C ASN A 145 19.41 -2.86 -19.48
N THR A 146 18.92 -1.64 -19.68
CA THR A 146 18.57 -1.15 -21.01
C THR A 146 19.83 -0.74 -21.78
N LYS A 147 19.90 -1.12 -23.05
CA LYS A 147 21.01 -0.80 -23.94
C LYS A 147 21.21 0.72 -24.02
N ASP A 148 22.47 1.13 -23.93
CA ASP A 148 22.93 2.52 -24.00
C ASP A 148 22.23 3.45 -22.97
N ASN A 149 21.75 2.90 -21.85
CA ASN A 149 20.95 3.60 -20.84
C ASN A 149 19.70 4.29 -21.41
N SER A 150 19.12 3.75 -22.49
CA SER A 150 17.91 4.30 -23.07
C SER A 150 16.72 4.16 -22.12
N THR A 151 15.88 5.20 -22.07
CA THR A 151 14.59 5.23 -21.35
C THR A 151 13.39 5.14 -22.30
N SER A 152 13.63 5.00 -23.61
CA SER A 152 12.57 4.92 -24.62
C SER A 152 11.85 3.56 -24.59
N SER A 153 10.55 3.58 -24.88
CA SER A 153 9.80 2.36 -25.19
C SER A 153 10.39 1.68 -26.43
N GLY A 154 10.56 0.36 -26.36
CA GLY A 154 11.23 -0.45 -27.37
C GLY A 154 12.74 -0.59 -27.18
N ALA A 155 13.35 0.06 -26.18
CA ALA A 155 14.79 -0.12 -25.96
C ALA A 155 15.15 -1.58 -25.63
N LEU A 156 16.21 -2.07 -26.28
CA LEU A 156 16.71 -3.43 -26.11
C LEU A 156 17.31 -3.64 -24.73
N VAL A 157 17.18 -4.86 -24.19
CA VAL A 157 17.73 -5.24 -22.89
C VAL A 157 18.97 -6.13 -23.06
N GLN A 158 19.97 -5.90 -22.22
CA GLN A 158 21.27 -6.56 -22.26
C GLN A 158 21.83 -6.77 -20.84
N VAL A 159 22.98 -7.44 -20.72
CA VAL A 159 23.79 -7.48 -19.49
C VAL A 159 25.00 -6.54 -19.58
N ASN A 160 25.32 -5.82 -18.49
CA ASN A 160 26.47 -4.90 -18.43
C ASN A 160 26.92 -4.69 -16.97
N SER A 161 27.77 -3.68 -16.68
CA SER A 161 28.23 -3.35 -15.33
C SER A 161 27.07 -3.20 -14.33
N CYS A 162 27.31 -3.59 -13.08
CA CYS A 162 26.34 -3.52 -11.97
C CYS A 162 26.45 -2.22 -11.14
N ASP A 163 26.84 -1.11 -11.78
CA ASP A 163 26.87 0.20 -11.15
C ASP A 163 25.46 0.71 -10.81
N SER A 164 25.39 1.79 -10.03
CA SER A 164 24.14 2.31 -9.45
C SER A 164 23.34 3.20 -10.40
N VAL A 165 23.61 3.18 -11.71
CA VAL A 165 22.82 3.95 -12.69
C VAL A 165 21.39 3.40 -12.72
N ALA A 166 20.40 4.28 -12.66
CA ALA A 166 18.98 3.92 -12.53
C ALA A 166 18.44 3.03 -13.66
N THR A 167 18.99 3.12 -14.88
CA THR A 167 18.64 2.22 -16.01
C THR A 167 19.07 0.77 -15.81
N LYS A 168 19.88 0.51 -14.78
CA LYS A 168 20.37 -0.82 -14.35
C LYS A 168 19.75 -1.27 -13.03
N GLN A 169 18.85 -0.47 -12.48
CA GLN A 169 18.06 -0.78 -11.29
C GLN A 169 16.63 -1.12 -11.70
N TRP A 170 16.03 -2.09 -11.01
CA TRP A 170 14.69 -2.57 -11.30
C TRP A 170 13.86 -2.62 -10.03
N ARG A 171 12.55 -2.52 -10.17
CA ARG A 171 11.58 -2.78 -9.11
C ARG A 171 10.76 -4.00 -9.50
N LEU A 172 10.68 -4.98 -8.60
CA LEU A 172 9.79 -6.13 -8.77
C LEU A 172 8.40 -5.77 -8.25
N ALA A 173 7.44 -5.67 -9.17
CA ALA A 173 6.03 -5.46 -8.84
C ALA A 173 5.27 -6.79 -8.95
N PRO A 174 4.77 -7.40 -7.85
CA PRO A 174 4.06 -8.67 -7.92
C PRO A 174 2.85 -8.64 -8.87
N THR A 175 2.67 -9.72 -9.63
CA THR A 175 1.50 -9.97 -10.48
C THR A 175 0.79 -11.20 -9.95
N SER A 176 -0.49 -11.10 -9.62
CA SER A 176 -1.21 -12.20 -8.99
C SER A 176 -1.63 -13.32 -9.96
N GLY A 177 -1.06 -14.53 -9.79
CA GLY A 177 -1.72 -15.82 -10.13
C GLY A 177 -0.87 -16.96 -10.75
N GLY A 178 -0.83 -18.13 -10.06
CA GLY A 178 -0.72 -19.47 -10.69
C GLY A 178 0.33 -20.45 -10.16
N THR A 179 -0.01 -21.30 -9.19
CA THR A 179 0.75 -22.50 -8.76
C THR A 179 0.09 -23.80 -9.26
N THR A 180 0.90 -24.76 -9.76
CA THR A 180 0.58 -26.20 -9.74
C THR A 180 1.86 -27.03 -9.59
N GLY A 181 1.97 -27.85 -8.53
CA GLY A 181 2.97 -28.92 -8.40
C GLY A 181 3.33 -29.26 -6.94
N PRO A 182 3.35 -30.55 -6.53
CA PRO A 182 2.96 -30.97 -5.18
C PRO A 182 4.08 -31.04 -4.12
N THR A 183 3.62 -30.98 -2.88
CA THR A 183 4.29 -31.02 -1.57
C THR A 183 5.26 -32.18 -1.36
N PRO A 184 6.32 -31.95 -0.55
CA PRO A 184 6.59 -32.85 0.57
C PRO A 184 6.50 -32.14 1.92
N THR A 185 5.89 -32.88 2.83
CA THR A 185 5.46 -32.61 4.20
C THR A 185 6.59 -32.25 5.17
N THR A 186 6.40 -31.21 5.97
CA THR A 186 6.43 -31.27 7.46
C THR A 186 5.59 -30.13 8.04
N THR A 187 4.94 -30.43 9.17
CA THR A 187 3.87 -29.70 9.88
C THR A 187 4.28 -29.67 11.36
N PRO A 188 3.70 -28.87 12.30
CA PRO A 188 3.05 -27.55 12.22
C PRO A 188 3.59 -26.53 13.25
N THR A 189 3.44 -25.24 12.95
CA THR A 189 2.89 -24.29 13.95
C THR A 189 1.98 -23.28 13.25
N THR A 190 0.69 -23.63 13.27
CA THR A 190 -0.52 -22.80 13.09
C THR A 190 -0.80 -22.22 11.69
N PRO A 191 -1.93 -22.59 11.06
CA PRO A 191 -2.42 -21.99 9.81
C PRO A 191 -2.73 -20.50 9.97
N PRO A 192 -2.50 -19.63 8.97
CA PRO A 192 -3.39 -18.50 8.75
C PRO A 192 -4.78 -19.05 8.38
N PRO A 193 -5.87 -18.58 9.00
CA PRO A 193 -7.21 -19.10 8.77
C PRO A 193 -7.64 -18.86 7.33
N GLY A 194 -8.52 -19.71 6.80
CA GLY A 194 -9.23 -19.41 5.56
C GLY A 194 -9.93 -18.04 5.64
N GLY A 195 -9.94 -17.30 4.53
CA GLY A 195 -10.85 -16.18 4.30
C GLY A 195 -10.94 -15.13 5.41
N GLY A 196 -9.80 -14.65 5.93
CA GLY A 196 -9.75 -13.58 6.91
C GLY A 196 -9.33 -12.23 6.31
N THR A 197 -10.09 -11.19 6.60
CA THR A 197 -9.80 -9.78 6.30
C THR A 197 -8.50 -9.32 7.01
N PRO A 198 -7.58 -8.57 6.35
CA PRO A 198 -6.44 -7.94 7.01
C PRO A 198 -6.92 -6.96 8.11
N ASN A 199 -6.74 -7.34 9.37
CA ASN A 199 -7.16 -6.54 10.53
C ASN A 199 -6.21 -5.39 10.89
N GLY A 200 -5.18 -5.14 10.08
CA GLY A 200 -4.14 -4.13 10.33
C GLY A 200 -4.42 -2.79 9.65
N LEU A 201 -4.12 -1.69 10.34
CA LEU A 201 -4.20 -0.35 9.78
C LEU A 201 -3.12 -0.15 8.69
N VAL A 202 -3.55 0.28 7.51
CA VAL A 202 -2.69 0.72 6.40
C VAL A 202 -3.13 2.12 5.97
N GLY A 203 -2.21 2.91 5.42
CA GLY A 203 -2.55 4.21 4.84
C GLY A 203 -2.18 5.40 5.71
N TRP A 204 -2.80 6.54 5.43
CA TRP A 204 -2.42 7.82 6.00
C TRP A 204 -2.56 7.89 7.53
N ALA A 205 -3.47 7.12 8.14
CA ALA A 205 -3.57 7.05 9.59
C ALA A 205 -2.41 6.31 10.29
N THR A 206 -1.50 5.66 9.55
CA THR A 206 -0.22 5.17 10.12
C THR A 206 0.81 6.30 10.26
N GLN A 207 0.60 7.43 9.59
CA GLN A 207 1.52 8.56 9.58
C GLN A 207 1.22 9.52 10.74
N GLY A 208 2.02 10.59 10.87
CA GLY A 208 1.82 11.59 11.92
C GLY A 208 2.01 11.08 13.36
N GLY A 209 2.69 9.94 13.55
CA GLY A 209 2.82 9.27 14.84
C GLY A 209 1.87 8.09 15.05
N GLY A 210 1.05 7.76 14.05
CA GLY A 210 0.19 6.58 14.04
C GLY A 210 -1.11 6.73 14.82
N THR A 211 -2.00 5.75 14.64
CA THR A 211 -3.34 5.71 15.25
C THR A 211 -3.51 4.45 16.08
N THR A 212 -3.63 4.61 17.39
CA THR A 212 -3.78 3.55 18.39
C THR A 212 -5.08 3.67 19.20
N GLY A 213 -5.82 4.77 19.03
CA GLY A 213 -7.09 5.03 19.71
C GLY A 213 -6.94 5.09 21.23
N GLY A 214 -7.76 4.32 21.93
CA GLY A 214 -7.72 4.13 23.38
C GLY A 214 -6.55 3.28 23.89
N GLY A 215 -5.70 2.77 23.00
CA GLY A 215 -4.53 1.96 23.36
C GLY A 215 -4.91 0.71 24.15
N GLY A 216 -4.11 0.39 25.18
CA GLY A 216 -4.32 -0.76 26.06
C GLY A 216 -5.28 -0.51 27.24
N THR A 217 -6.11 0.53 27.19
CA THR A 217 -7.07 0.80 28.29
C THR A 217 -8.12 -0.31 28.39
N SER A 218 -8.52 -0.63 29.62
CA SER A 218 -9.59 -1.61 29.86
C SER A 218 -10.88 -1.16 29.19
N PRO A 219 -11.55 -2.02 28.40
CA PRO A 219 -12.79 -1.66 27.73
C PRO A 219 -13.94 -1.36 28.69
N THR A 220 -14.66 -0.27 28.43
CA THR A 220 -15.95 0.04 29.06
C THR A 220 -17.07 -0.30 28.09
N THR A 221 -18.01 -1.16 28.49
CA THR A 221 -19.18 -1.48 27.67
C THR A 221 -20.29 -0.46 27.89
N VAL A 222 -20.86 0.06 26.81
CA VAL A 222 -21.98 1.00 26.81
C VAL A 222 -23.18 0.40 26.08
N THR A 223 -24.37 0.58 26.65
CA THR A 223 -25.64 0.04 26.14
C THR A 223 -26.75 1.10 26.05
N SER A 224 -26.44 2.36 26.36
CA SER A 224 -27.39 3.48 26.32
C SER A 224 -26.77 4.72 25.71
N SER A 225 -27.60 5.63 25.20
CA SER A 225 -27.16 6.89 24.61
C SER A 225 -26.40 7.77 25.60
N SER A 226 -26.85 7.83 26.85
CA SER A 226 -26.19 8.59 27.92
C SER A 226 -24.81 8.02 28.27
N ALA A 227 -24.67 6.71 28.38
CA ALA A 227 -23.40 6.04 28.63
C ALA A 227 -22.43 6.23 27.46
N LEU A 228 -22.92 6.08 26.23
CA LEU A 228 -22.14 6.32 25.01
C LEU A 228 -21.63 7.77 24.97
N THR A 229 -22.51 8.75 25.09
CA THR A 229 -22.16 10.19 25.06
C THR A 229 -21.13 10.55 26.13
N SER A 230 -21.29 10.02 27.35
CA SER A 230 -20.35 10.25 28.45
C SER A 230 -18.98 9.64 28.15
N ALA A 231 -18.93 8.41 27.64
CA ALA A 231 -17.68 7.73 27.34
C ALA A 231 -16.92 8.37 26.16
N LEU A 232 -17.63 8.77 25.10
CA LEU A 232 -17.05 9.42 23.91
C LEU A 232 -16.36 10.74 24.25
N SER A 233 -16.96 11.52 25.15
CA SER A 233 -16.50 12.87 25.50
C SER A 233 -15.56 12.91 26.72
N ALA A 234 -15.40 11.79 27.43
CA ALA A 234 -14.52 11.69 28.59
C ALA A 234 -13.08 12.07 28.26
N SER A 235 -12.38 12.70 29.20
CA SER A 235 -10.95 12.99 29.06
C SER A 235 -10.10 11.70 29.09
N GLY A 236 -8.88 11.78 28.55
CA GLY A 236 -7.93 10.67 28.53
C GLY A 236 -8.27 9.56 27.52
N ALA A 237 -7.41 8.54 27.48
CA ALA A 237 -7.59 7.40 26.59
C ALA A 237 -8.76 6.52 27.04
N GLY A 238 -9.51 5.93 26.09
CA GLY A 238 -10.58 4.99 26.42
C GLY A 238 -10.96 4.05 25.29
N VAL A 239 -11.18 2.78 25.64
CA VAL A 239 -11.79 1.77 24.77
C VAL A 239 -13.27 1.64 25.14
N ILE A 240 -14.14 1.94 24.19
CA ILE A 240 -15.60 2.02 24.35
C ILE A 240 -16.20 0.89 23.52
N ARG A 241 -16.75 -0.12 24.20
CA ARG A 241 -17.46 -1.23 23.56
C ARG A 241 -18.94 -0.92 23.47
N VAL A 242 -19.45 -0.73 22.26
CA VAL A 242 -20.89 -0.54 22.04
C VAL A 242 -21.55 -1.91 21.98
N SER A 243 -22.62 -2.12 22.72
CA SER A 243 -23.37 -3.39 22.72
C SER A 243 -24.85 -3.15 22.51
N GLY A 244 -25.45 -3.97 21.64
CA GLY A 244 -26.85 -3.82 21.24
C GLY A 244 -27.10 -2.59 20.35
N THR A 245 -28.36 -2.18 20.29
CA THR A 245 -28.76 -0.97 19.56
C THR A 245 -28.84 0.22 20.52
N ILE A 246 -28.09 1.27 20.22
CA ILE A 246 -28.18 2.56 20.91
C ILE A 246 -28.89 3.55 19.99
N SER A 247 -30.11 3.92 20.37
CA SER A 247 -30.85 5.01 19.74
C SER A 247 -30.48 6.35 20.38
N CYS A 248 -30.16 7.33 19.56
CA CYS A 248 -29.63 8.64 19.94
C CYS A 248 -30.07 9.69 18.92
N SER A 249 -29.73 10.96 19.16
CA SER A 249 -30.01 12.06 18.24
C SER A 249 -28.84 13.03 18.15
N GLY A 250 -28.71 13.70 17.00
CA GLY A 250 -27.71 14.75 16.77
C GLY A 250 -26.31 14.20 16.51
N MET A 251 -25.29 15.00 16.79
CA MET A 251 -23.90 14.66 16.57
C MET A 251 -23.15 14.55 17.90
N LEU A 252 -22.79 13.33 18.28
CA LEU A 252 -22.13 13.05 19.55
C LEU A 252 -20.65 13.41 19.49
N LYS A 253 -20.20 14.29 20.40
CA LYS A 253 -18.79 14.71 20.46
C LYS A 253 -17.88 13.54 20.84
N VAL A 254 -16.82 13.35 20.05
CA VAL A 254 -15.75 12.37 20.31
C VAL A 254 -14.46 13.10 20.64
N GLY A 255 -13.88 12.80 21.81
CA GLY A 255 -12.57 13.32 22.21
C GLY A 255 -11.39 12.56 21.60
N SER A 256 -10.17 13.01 21.90
CA SER A 256 -8.94 12.33 21.49
C SER A 256 -8.72 11.00 22.21
N ASN A 257 -7.89 10.13 21.62
CA ASN A 257 -7.45 8.85 22.20
C ASN A 257 -8.59 7.89 22.49
N LYS A 258 -9.53 7.73 21.55
CA LYS A 258 -10.69 6.85 21.70
C LYS A 258 -10.62 5.68 20.74
N THR A 259 -10.92 4.49 21.23
CA THR A 259 -11.32 3.35 20.39
C THR A 259 -12.79 3.10 20.64
N ILE A 260 -13.62 3.25 19.62
CA ILE A 260 -15.05 3.01 19.69
C ILE A 260 -15.29 1.78 18.83
N ILE A 261 -15.60 0.66 19.48
CA ILE A 261 -15.70 -0.64 18.82
C ILE A 261 -17.05 -1.29 19.12
N GLY A 262 -17.73 -1.76 18.07
CA GLY A 262 -18.97 -2.50 18.21
C GLY A 262 -18.73 -3.95 18.63
N ASN A 263 -19.46 -4.44 19.63
CA ASN A 263 -19.66 -5.87 19.80
C ASN A 263 -20.49 -6.43 18.63
N SER A 264 -20.62 -7.76 18.56
CA SER A 264 -21.45 -8.41 17.52
C SER A 264 -22.86 -7.80 17.48
N GLY A 265 -23.26 -7.32 16.30
CA GLY A 265 -24.57 -6.70 16.08
C GLY A 265 -24.76 -5.30 16.68
N ALA A 266 -23.70 -4.61 17.10
CA ALA A 266 -23.80 -3.26 17.64
C ALA A 266 -24.30 -2.24 16.60
N VAL A 267 -25.30 -1.45 16.99
CA VAL A 267 -25.94 -0.44 16.14
C VAL A 267 -25.96 0.91 16.84
N ILE A 268 -25.59 1.97 16.12
CA ILE A 268 -25.87 3.37 16.47
C ILE A 268 -26.95 3.86 15.51
N SER A 269 -28.09 4.30 16.03
CA SER A 269 -29.24 4.73 15.23
C SER A 269 -29.73 6.12 15.62
N GLY A 270 -29.99 6.98 14.64
CA GLY A 270 -30.55 8.32 14.87
C GLY A 270 -29.53 9.43 15.10
N CYS A 271 -28.25 9.09 15.30
CA CYS A 271 -27.18 10.05 15.52
C CYS A 271 -25.90 9.68 14.77
N GLY A 272 -24.99 10.65 14.67
CA GLY A 272 -23.63 10.46 14.18
C GLY A 272 -22.57 10.81 15.22
N LEU A 273 -21.31 10.60 14.84
CA LEU A 273 -20.13 10.92 15.65
C LEU A 273 -19.43 12.16 15.11
N ASN A 274 -19.16 13.14 15.96
CA ASN A 274 -18.41 14.34 15.63
C ASN A 274 -17.02 14.30 16.26
N ILE A 275 -16.05 13.89 15.45
CA ILE A 275 -14.62 13.90 15.77
C ILE A 275 -14.10 15.29 15.39
N SER A 276 -14.14 16.21 16.35
CA SER A 276 -13.81 17.62 16.13
C SER A 276 -12.70 18.07 17.07
N GLN A 277 -11.63 18.65 16.51
CA GLN A 277 -10.44 19.05 17.27
C GLN A 277 -9.87 17.89 18.11
N ALA A 278 -9.90 16.69 17.53
CA ALA A 278 -9.50 15.46 18.18
C ALA A 278 -8.37 14.78 17.43
N SER A 279 -7.66 13.90 18.11
CA SER A 279 -6.63 13.10 17.48
C SER A 279 -6.55 11.71 18.08
N ASN A 280 -6.05 10.74 17.29
CA ASN A 280 -5.89 9.36 17.71
C ASN A 280 -7.25 8.70 18.01
N VAL A 281 -8.08 8.53 16.99
CA VAL A 281 -9.43 7.97 17.14
C VAL A 281 -9.61 6.78 16.22
N ILE A 282 -10.17 5.69 16.76
CA ILE A 282 -10.56 4.49 16.01
C ILE A 282 -12.08 4.33 16.14
N VAL A 283 -12.78 4.18 15.02
CA VAL A 283 -14.21 3.82 14.96
C VAL A 283 -14.33 2.52 14.18
N ARG A 284 -14.79 1.45 14.84
CA ARG A 284 -14.66 0.10 14.28
C ARG A 284 -15.84 -0.82 14.55
N ASN A 285 -16.21 -1.65 13.57
CA ASN A 285 -17.20 -2.73 13.73
C ASN A 285 -18.60 -2.25 14.17
N LEU A 286 -19.03 -1.07 13.75
CA LEU A 286 -20.34 -0.51 14.10
C LEU A 286 -21.26 -0.45 12.88
N THR A 287 -22.55 -0.70 13.11
CA THR A 287 -23.58 -0.36 12.14
C THR A 287 -24.19 1.00 12.48
N PHE A 288 -24.12 1.96 11.55
CA PHE A 288 -24.79 3.25 11.62
C PHE A 288 -26.06 3.25 10.77
N ARG A 289 -27.16 3.79 11.32
CA ARG A 289 -28.44 3.94 10.62
C ARG A 289 -29.12 5.26 10.94
N ASN A 290 -29.89 5.78 9.96
CA ASN A 290 -30.88 6.83 10.18
C ASN A 290 -30.31 8.09 10.86
N TRP A 291 -29.07 8.47 10.57
CA TRP A 291 -28.49 9.70 11.11
C TRP A 291 -29.04 10.93 10.38
N ASN A 292 -29.19 12.04 11.11
CA ASN A 292 -29.83 13.26 10.60
C ASN A 292 -28.84 14.26 9.96
N ASP A 293 -27.54 14.09 10.18
CA ASP A 293 -26.46 14.93 9.63
C ASP A 293 -25.47 14.01 8.90
N ASP A 294 -24.25 13.84 9.40
CA ASP A 294 -23.29 12.81 8.96
C ASP A 294 -23.29 11.58 9.89
N ALA A 295 -22.94 10.37 9.41
CA ALA A 295 -22.74 9.24 10.34
C ALA A 295 -21.45 9.44 11.14
N ILE A 296 -20.38 9.89 10.47
CA ILE A 296 -19.12 10.28 11.08
C ILE A 296 -18.62 11.56 10.41
N ASN A 297 -18.50 12.62 11.19
CA ASN A 297 -17.83 13.86 10.79
C ASN A 297 -16.44 13.95 11.42
N VAL A 298 -15.43 14.24 10.62
CA VAL A 298 -14.04 14.49 11.03
C VAL A 298 -13.65 15.91 10.62
N GLN A 299 -13.39 16.78 11.60
CA GLN A 299 -13.00 18.17 11.35
C GLN A 299 -11.92 18.65 12.32
N TYR A 300 -10.97 19.47 11.85
CA TYR A 300 -9.82 19.93 12.65
C TYR A 300 -9.06 18.79 13.35
N SER A 301 -9.11 17.59 12.79
CA SER A 301 -8.75 16.36 13.52
C SER A 301 -7.71 15.55 12.77
N THR A 302 -6.91 14.76 13.50
CA THR A 302 -5.84 13.99 12.86
C THR A 302 -5.63 12.61 13.43
N ARG A 303 -5.14 11.66 12.63
CA ARG A 303 -4.88 10.26 13.06
C ARG A 303 -6.18 9.58 13.44
N VAL A 304 -7.00 9.34 12.41
CA VAL A 304 -8.33 8.74 12.54
C VAL A 304 -8.43 7.50 11.66
N TRP A 305 -8.92 6.41 12.23
CA TRP A 305 -9.15 5.16 11.52
C TRP A 305 -10.62 4.73 11.63
N ILE A 306 -11.29 4.65 10.48
CA ILE A 306 -12.70 4.26 10.36
C ILE A 306 -12.74 2.94 9.63
N ASP A 307 -12.99 1.85 10.35
CA ASP A 307 -12.74 0.49 9.87
C ASP A 307 -13.90 -0.48 10.08
N HIS A 308 -14.23 -1.31 9.09
CA HIS A 308 -15.25 -2.37 9.24
C HIS A 308 -16.61 -1.87 9.77
N ASN A 309 -17.04 -0.67 9.37
CA ASN A 309 -18.35 -0.15 9.73
C ASN A 309 -19.35 -0.38 8.59
N SER A 310 -20.64 -0.43 8.94
CA SER A 310 -21.73 -0.46 7.96
C SER A 310 -22.57 0.79 8.07
N PHE A 311 -22.85 1.44 6.94
CA PHE A 311 -23.58 2.71 6.86
C PHE A 311 -24.80 2.53 5.95
N SER A 312 -25.97 2.96 6.41
CA SER A 312 -27.20 2.91 5.60
C SER A 312 -28.27 3.90 6.05
N ASN A 313 -29.12 4.33 5.11
CA ASN A 313 -30.32 5.13 5.36
C ASN A 313 -30.05 6.44 6.11
N GLY A 314 -28.91 7.09 5.85
CA GLY A 314 -28.61 8.42 6.39
C GLY A 314 -29.22 9.57 5.60
N TYR A 315 -29.26 10.75 6.22
CA TYR A 315 -29.72 11.99 5.59
C TYR A 315 -28.64 12.74 4.81
N ASP A 316 -27.48 13.06 5.41
CA ASP A 316 -26.36 13.74 4.73
C ASP A 316 -25.22 12.78 4.36
N GLY A 317 -23.99 13.00 4.83
CA GLY A 317 -22.82 12.17 4.51
C GLY A 317 -22.76 10.87 5.32
N ALA A 318 -22.19 9.81 4.77
CA ALA A 318 -21.78 8.66 5.60
C ALA A 318 -20.50 9.03 6.38
N VAL A 319 -19.45 9.43 5.68
CA VAL A 319 -18.18 9.84 6.32
C VAL A 319 -17.65 11.10 5.65
N ASP A 320 -17.61 12.18 6.42
CA ASP A 320 -17.12 13.48 5.98
C ASP A 320 -15.82 13.84 6.67
N VAL A 321 -14.83 14.29 5.89
CA VAL A 321 -13.52 14.73 6.40
C VAL A 321 -13.23 16.13 5.84
N LYS A 322 -13.10 17.13 6.71
CA LYS A 322 -13.03 18.54 6.31
C LYS A 322 -12.15 19.38 7.24
N ARG A 323 -11.93 20.64 6.89
CA ARG A 323 -11.36 21.70 7.76
C ARG A 323 -10.00 21.32 8.33
N ALA A 324 -9.00 21.24 7.45
CA ALA A 324 -7.61 20.87 7.76
C ALA A 324 -7.44 19.54 8.52
N SER A 325 -8.44 18.65 8.49
CA SER A 325 -8.27 17.30 9.02
C SER A 325 -7.22 16.54 8.23
N ASP A 326 -6.55 15.58 8.86
CA ASP A 326 -5.38 14.97 8.24
C ASP A 326 -5.01 13.60 8.78
N TYR A 327 -4.26 12.81 8.01
CA TYR A 327 -3.83 11.47 8.40
C TYR A 327 -5.01 10.56 8.76
N VAL A 328 -5.89 10.31 7.80
CA VAL A 328 -7.11 9.50 7.98
C VAL A 328 -7.07 8.25 7.10
N THR A 329 -7.50 7.11 7.63
CA THR A 329 -7.76 5.88 6.86
C THR A 329 -9.21 5.48 7.04
N ILE A 330 -9.90 5.24 5.92
CA ILE A 330 -11.27 4.71 5.84
C ILE A 330 -11.19 3.37 5.12
N SER A 331 -11.35 2.27 5.85
CA SER A 331 -11.09 0.93 5.34
C SER A 331 -12.17 -0.09 5.65
N TRP A 332 -12.38 -1.05 4.75
CA TRP A 332 -13.26 -2.20 5.00
C TRP A 332 -14.69 -1.85 5.40
N ASN A 333 -15.16 -0.64 5.08
CA ASN A 333 -16.53 -0.24 5.40
C ASN A 333 -17.49 -0.67 4.29
N ARG A 334 -18.77 -0.86 4.62
CA ARG A 334 -19.84 -1.01 3.62
C ARG A 334 -20.79 0.17 3.71
N VAL A 335 -21.08 0.80 2.59
CA VAL A 335 -22.13 1.82 2.46
C VAL A 335 -23.18 1.30 1.49
N SER A 336 -24.45 1.37 1.90
CA SER A 336 -25.59 0.88 1.10
C SER A 336 -26.82 1.73 1.35
N SER A 337 -27.77 1.76 0.41
CA SER A 337 -29.03 2.52 0.55
C SER A 337 -28.79 3.98 0.97
N HIS A 338 -27.93 4.67 0.23
CA HIS A 338 -27.49 6.01 0.59
C HIS A 338 -27.07 6.84 -0.63
N ASP A 339 -27.33 8.14 -0.59
CA ASP A 339 -27.06 9.07 -1.69
C ASP A 339 -25.62 9.63 -1.60
N LYS A 340 -25.35 10.44 -0.57
CA LYS A 340 -24.09 11.18 -0.40
C LYS A 340 -23.13 10.40 0.50
N THR A 341 -22.18 9.66 -0.08
CA THR A 341 -21.37 8.74 0.73
C THR A 341 -20.21 9.43 1.48
N MET A 342 -19.16 9.88 0.80
CA MET A 342 -17.94 10.38 1.44
C MET A 342 -17.44 11.71 0.85
N LEU A 343 -17.54 12.79 1.62
CA LEU A 343 -16.99 14.09 1.25
C LEU A 343 -15.60 14.30 1.87
N LEU A 344 -14.63 14.74 1.06
CA LEU A 344 -13.31 15.14 1.50
C LEU A 344 -13.05 16.60 1.07
N GLY A 345 -13.13 17.52 2.03
CA GLY A 345 -13.12 18.96 1.78
C GLY A 345 -14.50 19.48 1.36
N HIS A 346 -15.07 20.35 2.19
CA HIS A 346 -16.49 20.69 2.13
C HIS A 346 -16.85 21.84 1.19
N ASP A 347 -15.93 22.75 0.92
CA ASP A 347 -16.23 24.06 0.32
C ASP A 347 -15.08 24.51 -0.61
N ASP A 348 -15.42 25.00 -1.80
CA ASP A 348 -14.46 25.44 -2.83
C ASP A 348 -13.66 26.69 -2.42
N GLY A 349 -14.20 27.51 -1.51
CA GLY A 349 -13.56 28.67 -0.92
C GLY A 349 -12.64 28.35 0.25
N ASN A 350 -12.64 27.12 0.78
CA ASN A 350 -11.88 26.77 1.98
C ASN A 350 -10.42 26.35 1.71
N GLY A 351 -9.91 26.56 0.51
CA GLY A 351 -8.58 26.11 0.13
C GLY A 351 -7.43 26.76 0.92
N SER A 352 -7.64 27.89 1.61
CA SER A 352 -6.60 28.48 2.49
C SER A 352 -6.32 27.60 3.72
N GLU A 353 -7.33 26.85 4.15
CA GLU A 353 -7.25 25.94 5.29
C GLU A 353 -6.92 24.51 4.82
N ASP A 354 -7.51 24.05 3.71
CA ASP A 354 -7.44 22.63 3.33
C ASP A 354 -6.18 22.25 2.51
N ARG A 355 -5.50 23.22 1.87
CA ARG A 355 -4.25 22.94 1.13
C ARG A 355 -3.13 22.49 2.07
N GLY A 356 -2.47 21.38 1.72
CA GLY A 356 -1.42 20.76 2.55
C GLY A 356 -1.95 19.79 3.62
N HIS A 357 -3.27 19.65 3.71
CA HIS A 357 -3.97 18.74 4.62
C HIS A 357 -4.78 17.70 3.84
N LEU A 358 -5.81 17.12 4.48
CA LEU A 358 -6.77 16.21 3.87
C LEU A 358 -6.11 14.96 3.24
N ARG A 359 -5.03 14.47 3.84
CA ARG A 359 -4.39 13.22 3.40
C ARG A 359 -5.18 12.03 3.93
N VAL A 360 -5.95 11.42 3.04
CA VAL A 360 -6.87 10.33 3.37
C VAL A 360 -6.65 9.12 2.47
N THR A 361 -6.69 7.93 3.07
CA THR A 361 -6.67 6.64 2.38
C THR A 361 -8.06 6.01 2.43
N TYR A 362 -8.59 5.60 1.28
CA TYR A 362 -9.81 4.82 1.15
C TYR A 362 -9.42 3.44 0.61
N HIS A 363 -9.60 2.37 1.38
CA HIS A 363 -9.30 1.04 0.87
C HIS A 363 -10.23 -0.08 1.29
N HIS A 364 -10.50 -1.00 0.37
CA HIS A 364 -11.34 -2.17 0.63
C HIS A 364 -12.74 -1.84 1.12
N ASN A 365 -13.23 -0.63 0.82
CA ASN A 365 -14.62 -0.27 1.10
C ASN A 365 -15.53 -0.84 0.02
N TRP A 366 -16.74 -1.20 0.40
CA TRP A 366 -17.81 -1.61 -0.49
C TRP A 366 -18.86 -0.49 -0.59
N PHE A 367 -18.97 0.09 -1.78
CA PHE A 367 -20.03 1.00 -2.16
C PHE A 367 -21.08 0.22 -2.94
N ASP A 368 -22.20 -0.05 -2.27
CA ASP A 368 -23.18 -1.07 -2.66
C ASP A 368 -24.52 -0.43 -3.05
N GLY A 369 -24.68 -0.13 -4.33
CA GLY A 369 -25.90 0.49 -4.85
C GLY A 369 -26.11 1.92 -4.36
N THR A 370 -25.04 2.66 -4.10
CA THR A 370 -25.06 4.05 -3.62
C THR A 370 -24.94 5.05 -4.77
N ASN A 371 -25.35 6.31 -4.55
CA ASN A 371 -25.48 7.25 -5.66
C ASN A 371 -24.17 7.99 -6.00
N GLN A 372 -23.54 8.67 -5.03
CA GLN A 372 -22.42 9.59 -5.32
C GLN A 372 -21.41 9.76 -4.17
N ARG A 373 -20.31 10.47 -4.47
CA ARG A 373 -19.24 10.91 -3.56
C ARG A 373 -18.36 9.79 -3.00
N HIS A 374 -17.68 9.00 -3.84
CA HIS A 374 -16.99 7.78 -3.40
C HIS A 374 -15.44 7.77 -3.51
N PRO A 375 -14.65 8.76 -3.05
CA PRO A 375 -15.04 10.04 -2.44
C PRO A 375 -15.22 11.17 -3.48
N ARG A 376 -15.85 12.27 -3.06
CA ARG A 376 -15.68 13.59 -3.71
C ARG A 376 -14.61 14.38 -2.96
N VAL A 377 -13.54 14.76 -3.66
CA VAL A 377 -12.31 15.31 -3.04
C VAL A 377 -12.06 16.74 -3.50
N ARG A 378 -11.72 17.61 -2.55
CA ARG A 378 -11.17 18.96 -2.73
C ARG A 378 -9.84 19.10 -2.01
N PHE A 379 -8.88 19.79 -2.63
CA PHE A 379 -7.56 20.21 -2.12
C PHE A 379 -6.59 19.12 -1.62
N GLY A 380 -7.07 18.01 -1.08
CA GLY A 380 -6.24 16.92 -0.57
C GLY A 380 -5.31 16.39 -1.65
N ASN A 381 -4.00 16.42 -1.40
CA ASN A 381 -3.00 15.90 -2.30
C ASN A 381 -1.76 15.39 -1.53
N PRO A 382 -1.44 14.08 -1.56
CA PRO A 382 -2.15 13.04 -2.31
C PRO A 382 -3.22 12.31 -1.47
N VAL A 383 -4.35 12.03 -2.10
CA VAL A 383 -5.42 11.14 -1.62
C VAL A 383 -5.30 9.80 -2.33
N HIS A 384 -5.42 8.72 -1.57
CA HIS A 384 -5.22 7.37 -2.10
C HIS A 384 -6.50 6.55 -2.02
N VAL A 385 -7.00 6.10 -3.15
CA VAL A 385 -8.24 5.33 -3.29
C VAL A 385 -7.89 4.01 -3.95
N TYR A 386 -7.79 2.93 -3.17
CA TYR A 386 -7.34 1.64 -3.70
C TYR A 386 -8.10 0.41 -3.20
N ASN A 387 -8.16 -0.63 -4.03
CA ASN A 387 -8.87 -1.89 -3.75
C ASN A 387 -10.32 -1.70 -3.24
N ASN A 388 -11.03 -0.63 -3.58
CA ASN A 388 -12.44 -0.48 -3.22
C ASN A 388 -13.32 -1.16 -4.27
N PHE A 389 -14.50 -1.61 -3.85
CA PHE A 389 -15.52 -2.16 -4.74
C PHE A 389 -16.68 -1.17 -4.89
N TYR A 390 -16.93 -0.75 -6.13
CA TYR A 390 -18.02 0.11 -6.56
C TYR A 390 -19.01 -0.74 -7.37
N GLY A 391 -20.19 -1.00 -6.83
CA GLY A 391 -21.20 -1.83 -7.48
C GLY A 391 -22.52 -1.08 -7.63
N ASN A 392 -23.01 -0.98 -8.87
CA ASN A 392 -24.31 -0.36 -9.20
C ASN A 392 -24.39 1.10 -8.74
N ILE A 393 -23.38 1.90 -9.09
CA ILE A 393 -23.31 3.29 -8.68
C ILE A 393 -24.22 4.16 -9.56
N GLY A 394 -25.06 4.97 -8.92
CA GLY A 394 -26.10 5.73 -9.61
C GLY A 394 -25.61 6.93 -10.42
N SER A 395 -24.72 7.75 -9.85
CA SER A 395 -24.22 8.99 -10.46
C SER A 395 -22.74 8.86 -10.81
N TYR A 396 -21.84 8.85 -9.82
CA TYR A 396 -20.40 8.72 -10.04
C TYR A 396 -19.66 8.06 -8.88
N GLY A 397 -18.52 7.44 -9.19
CA GLY A 397 -17.56 6.91 -8.23
C GLY A 397 -16.71 8.02 -7.60
N VAL A 398 -15.46 8.17 -8.05
CA VAL A 398 -14.49 9.12 -7.47
C VAL A 398 -14.49 10.45 -8.21
N ALA A 399 -14.67 11.56 -7.50
CA ALA A 399 -14.54 12.90 -8.07
C ALA A 399 -13.31 13.62 -7.51
N SER A 400 -12.38 14.02 -8.39
CA SER A 400 -11.25 14.89 -8.01
C SER A 400 -11.51 16.33 -8.43
N THR A 401 -11.62 17.23 -7.47
CA THR A 401 -12.01 18.63 -7.67
C THR A 401 -11.04 19.58 -6.96
N GLN A 402 -11.09 20.88 -7.27
CA GLN A 402 -10.37 21.95 -6.55
C GLN A 402 -8.91 21.59 -6.19
N GLU A 403 -8.06 21.43 -7.21
CA GLU A 403 -6.61 21.16 -7.05
C GLU A 403 -6.23 19.84 -6.36
N ALA A 404 -7.21 19.00 -5.96
CA ALA A 404 -6.95 17.72 -5.32
C ALA A 404 -6.01 16.84 -6.16
N GLY A 405 -5.26 15.94 -5.53
CA GLY A 405 -4.49 14.92 -6.22
C GLY A 405 -4.95 13.55 -5.78
N VAL A 406 -5.71 12.85 -6.61
CA VAL A 406 -6.31 11.55 -6.26
C VAL A 406 -5.69 10.43 -7.08
N LEU A 407 -5.10 9.45 -6.40
CA LEU A 407 -4.64 8.20 -7.00
C LEU A 407 -5.73 7.14 -6.86
N VAL A 408 -6.35 6.77 -7.98
CA VAL A 408 -7.39 5.75 -8.08
C VAL A 408 -6.79 4.47 -8.65
N GLU A 409 -6.46 3.50 -7.79
CA GLU A 409 -5.72 2.32 -8.23
C GLU A 409 -6.18 0.99 -7.67
N GLY A 410 -6.16 -0.07 -8.48
CA GLY A 410 -6.55 -1.39 -7.98
C GLY A 410 -8.03 -1.55 -7.66
N ASN A 411 -8.91 -0.59 -8.00
CA ASN A 411 -10.32 -0.66 -7.64
C ASN A 411 -11.13 -1.54 -8.62
N TYR A 412 -12.29 -2.01 -8.17
CA TYR A 412 -13.25 -2.74 -8.98
C TYR A 412 -14.51 -1.91 -9.19
N PHE A 413 -14.83 -1.59 -10.44
CA PHE A 413 -16.05 -0.89 -10.83
C PHE A 413 -16.97 -1.83 -11.61
N GLU A 414 -18.20 -1.96 -11.14
CA GLU A 414 -19.23 -2.77 -11.77
C GLU A 414 -20.53 -1.98 -11.89
N ASN A 415 -21.11 -1.95 -13.09
CA ASN A 415 -22.33 -1.18 -13.38
C ASN A 415 -22.20 0.27 -12.86
N THR A 416 -21.09 0.91 -13.23
CA THR A 416 -20.75 2.27 -12.82
C THR A 416 -20.39 3.07 -14.06
N ASP A 417 -21.36 3.80 -14.59
CA ASP A 417 -21.20 4.54 -15.85
C ASP A 417 -20.10 5.59 -15.76
N ASP A 418 -19.95 6.23 -14.59
CA ASP A 418 -18.87 7.17 -14.30
C ASP A 418 -18.02 6.69 -13.11
N PRO A 419 -16.96 5.88 -13.33
CA PRO A 419 -16.16 5.33 -12.24
C PRO A 419 -15.30 6.39 -11.55
N TYR A 420 -14.82 7.38 -12.30
CA TYR A 420 -14.09 8.51 -11.76
C TYR A 420 -13.98 9.65 -12.77
N HIS A 421 -13.91 10.88 -12.28
CA HIS A 421 -13.76 12.06 -13.14
C HIS A 421 -13.01 13.22 -12.47
N ARG A 422 -12.88 14.33 -13.21
CA ARG A 422 -12.27 15.58 -12.75
C ARG A 422 -13.27 16.73 -12.79
N GLY A 423 -13.42 17.42 -11.66
CA GLY A 423 -14.44 18.45 -11.46
C GLY A 423 -15.80 17.83 -11.13
N GLU A 424 -16.69 18.54 -10.46
CA GLU A 424 -18.03 18.02 -10.14
C GLU A 424 -18.96 19.17 -9.77
N GLY A 425 -20.11 19.30 -10.46
CA GLY A 425 -20.95 20.49 -10.38
C GLY A 425 -20.15 21.76 -10.73
N ASP A 426 -20.25 22.79 -9.88
CA ASP A 426 -19.48 24.04 -10.05
C ASP A 426 -18.01 23.92 -9.62
N SER A 427 -17.61 22.80 -9.03
CA SER A 427 -16.24 22.61 -8.57
C SER A 427 -15.31 22.29 -9.74
N GLY A 428 -14.32 23.15 -9.94
CA GLY A 428 -13.31 23.00 -10.99
C GLY A 428 -12.49 21.71 -10.87
N PRO A 429 -11.78 21.31 -11.94
CA PRO A 429 -11.09 20.03 -12.00
C PRO A 429 -9.89 19.97 -11.04
N GLY A 430 -9.78 18.87 -10.30
CA GLY A 430 -8.55 18.46 -9.60
C GLY A 430 -7.62 17.68 -10.53
N ASN A 431 -6.58 17.05 -9.98
CA ASN A 431 -5.72 16.07 -10.63
C ASN A 431 -6.13 14.65 -10.22
N LEU A 432 -6.09 13.73 -11.18
CA LEU A 432 -6.46 12.34 -10.96
C LEU A 432 -5.56 11.43 -11.80
N VAL A 433 -4.90 10.48 -11.14
CA VAL A 433 -4.19 9.38 -11.80
C VAL A 433 -4.96 8.11 -11.53
N ALA A 434 -5.34 7.41 -12.59
CA ALA A 434 -5.98 6.10 -12.50
C ALA A 434 -5.05 5.03 -13.06
N ARG A 435 -4.90 3.90 -12.37
CA ARG A 435 -4.11 2.76 -12.87
C ARG A 435 -4.59 1.44 -12.29
N ASN A 436 -4.44 0.36 -13.05
CA ASN A 436 -4.74 -1.00 -12.59
C ASN A 436 -6.16 -1.15 -12.00
N ASN A 437 -7.18 -0.50 -12.56
CA ASN A 437 -8.57 -0.70 -12.11
C ASN A 437 -9.24 -1.80 -12.96
N CYS A 438 -10.17 -2.53 -12.37
CA CYS A 438 -11.03 -3.48 -13.07
C CYS A 438 -12.38 -2.83 -13.39
N PHE A 439 -12.86 -3.00 -14.62
CA PHE A 439 -14.13 -2.45 -15.08
C PHE A 439 -15.02 -3.56 -15.64
N VAL A 440 -16.25 -3.64 -15.16
CA VAL A 440 -17.30 -4.53 -15.66
C VAL A 440 -18.53 -3.69 -15.93
N ASN A 441 -19.02 -3.63 -17.17
CA ASN A 441 -20.17 -2.81 -17.56
C ASN A 441 -20.10 -1.38 -16.99
N SER A 442 -18.95 -0.72 -17.15
CA SER A 442 -18.65 0.58 -16.54
C SER A 442 -17.97 1.49 -17.56
N GLY A 443 -18.01 2.79 -17.35
CA GLY A 443 -17.30 3.75 -18.20
C GLY A 443 -15.77 3.67 -18.05
N SER A 444 -15.06 4.46 -18.85
CA SER A 444 -13.59 4.53 -18.81
C SER A 444 -13.04 5.48 -17.73
N GLY A 445 -13.90 6.33 -17.19
CA GLY A 445 -13.53 7.46 -16.33
C GLY A 445 -12.68 8.52 -17.05
N GLN A 446 -12.36 9.59 -16.32
CA GLN A 446 -11.55 10.72 -16.77
C GLN A 446 -10.39 10.98 -15.80
N ALA A 447 -9.17 10.78 -16.29
CA ALA A 447 -7.93 11.07 -15.57
C ALA A 447 -7.18 12.26 -16.19
N GLY A 448 -6.23 12.84 -15.46
CA GLY A 448 -5.39 13.92 -15.95
C GLY A 448 -4.63 14.65 -14.84
N GLY A 449 -3.52 15.27 -15.20
CA GLY A 449 -2.62 15.94 -14.26
C GLY A 449 -1.66 14.96 -13.56
N SER A 450 -1.14 15.37 -12.40
CA SER A 450 -0.23 14.57 -11.59
C SER A 450 -0.68 14.53 -10.13
N VAL A 451 -0.31 13.46 -9.43
CA VAL A 451 -0.63 13.24 -8.02
C VAL A 451 0.69 13.07 -7.27
N ALA A 452 0.80 13.67 -6.08
CA ALA A 452 1.99 13.51 -5.25
C ALA A 452 2.18 12.03 -4.84
N SER A 453 3.40 11.65 -4.47
CA SER A 453 3.72 10.26 -4.12
C SER A 453 3.02 9.80 -2.85
N ILE A 454 2.61 8.53 -2.83
CA ILE A 454 2.11 7.86 -1.62
C ILE A 454 3.31 7.38 -0.80
N PRO A 455 3.53 7.88 0.44
CA PRO A 455 4.78 7.65 1.16
C PRO A 455 4.80 6.38 2.03
N TYR A 456 3.66 5.72 2.22
CA TYR A 456 3.55 4.50 3.03
C TYR A 456 3.55 3.24 2.16
N SER A 457 3.99 2.13 2.75
CA SER A 457 3.88 0.81 2.13
C SER A 457 2.44 0.31 2.16
N TYR A 458 2.02 -0.33 1.07
CA TYR A 458 0.73 -1.00 0.94
C TYR A 458 0.86 -2.12 -0.09
N THR A 459 -0.13 -2.99 -0.17
CA THR A 459 -0.22 -4.05 -1.17
C THR A 459 -1.53 -3.87 -1.93
N LEU A 460 -1.44 -3.91 -3.25
CA LEU A 460 -2.63 -3.98 -4.10
C LEU A 460 -3.07 -5.43 -4.22
N ASP A 461 -4.37 -5.63 -4.19
CA ASP A 461 -4.95 -6.90 -4.57
C ASP A 461 -4.95 -6.99 -6.09
N THR A 462 -5.20 -8.20 -6.62
CA THR A 462 -5.61 -8.32 -8.02
C THR A 462 -6.87 -7.47 -8.23
N PRO A 463 -6.86 -6.48 -9.12
CA PRO A 463 -7.99 -5.55 -9.23
C PRO A 463 -9.32 -6.27 -9.49
N CYS A 464 -9.32 -7.30 -10.34
CA CYS A 464 -10.54 -8.07 -10.62
C CYS A 464 -10.94 -9.09 -9.54
N ASN A 465 -10.11 -9.33 -8.52
CA ASN A 465 -10.49 -10.13 -7.35
C ASN A 465 -11.06 -9.27 -6.20
N VAL A 466 -10.87 -7.95 -6.26
CA VAL A 466 -11.29 -7.02 -5.20
C VAL A 466 -12.76 -7.18 -4.84
N LYS A 467 -13.67 -7.38 -5.81
CA LYS A 467 -15.08 -7.67 -5.52
C LYS A 467 -15.25 -8.83 -4.53
N SER A 468 -14.59 -9.97 -4.78
CA SER A 468 -14.69 -11.14 -3.89
C SER A 468 -14.08 -10.89 -2.51
N ILE A 469 -12.96 -10.18 -2.46
CA ILE A 469 -12.23 -9.87 -1.23
C ILE A 469 -13.04 -8.90 -0.36
N VAL A 470 -13.51 -7.81 -0.97
CA VAL A 470 -14.26 -6.75 -0.29
C VAL A 470 -15.63 -7.24 0.15
N THR A 471 -16.37 -7.99 -0.67
CA THR A 471 -17.69 -8.52 -0.25
C THR A 471 -17.60 -9.55 0.88
N ALA A 472 -16.47 -10.26 1.01
CA ALA A 472 -16.22 -11.18 2.12
C ALA A 472 -15.89 -10.43 3.43
N GLY A 473 -15.14 -9.33 3.34
CA GLY A 473 -14.55 -8.67 4.50
C GLY A 473 -15.21 -7.37 4.95
N ALA A 474 -15.88 -6.63 4.07
CA ALA A 474 -16.33 -5.28 4.39
C ALA A 474 -17.63 -5.24 5.22
N GLY A 475 -17.69 -4.26 6.13
CA GLY A 475 -18.83 -3.98 7.00
C GLY A 475 -18.68 -4.51 8.41
N ALA A 476 -19.65 -4.15 9.26
CA ALA A 476 -19.72 -4.61 10.64
C ALA A 476 -20.03 -6.11 10.72
N GLY A 477 -19.55 -6.76 11.78
CA GLY A 477 -19.70 -8.19 12.02
C GLY A 477 -18.70 -9.07 11.26
N ARG A 478 -17.67 -8.48 10.65
CA ARG A 478 -16.66 -9.18 9.84
C ARG A 478 -15.32 -9.37 10.53
N ILE A 479 -15.16 -8.82 11.73
CA ILE A 479 -13.96 -8.98 12.55
C ILE A 479 -14.32 -9.56 13.91
N SER A 480 -13.36 -10.27 14.51
CA SER A 480 -13.43 -10.67 15.91
C SER A 480 -13.28 -9.45 16.80
N VAL A 481 -14.15 -9.33 17.80
CA VAL A 481 -14.20 -8.19 18.73
C VAL A 481 -14.12 -8.63 20.17
#